data_AF-A0A973PAD9-F1
#
_entry.id   AF-A0A973PAD9-F1
#
_cell.length_a   1.000
_cell.length_b   1.000
_cell.length_c   1.000
_cell.angle_alpha   90.00
_cell.angle_beta   90.00
_cell.angle_gamma   90.00
#
_symmetry.space_group_name_H-M   'P 1'
#
loop_
_entity.id
_entity.type
_entity.pdbx_description
1 polymer ?
#
loop_
_entity_poly.entity_id
_entity_poly.type
_entity_poly.pdbx_seq_one_letter_code
_entity_poly.pdbx_strand_id
1 'polypeptide(L)'
;DRVLFRRGTTCTGTLAPKGSGAPGRPIVIGTYGRGPKPRIAGGGAQDAVMLVDQQQWEIRDLEVTNTGDTPGKRRGVRVSARDAGTLRHIVLSGLDVHDVNGDDTKDEYGSAGITMWVEGNTTPTIFDDVQISGNTVKKADRSGIFLFSSWNRSGWGKEPGPYQPWTRVKVTGNTVTDVGGDGIVLGSVTGAVAEHNRVDGFQRRSAGYSAGLWTHNSDGTLIQFNEVSGGETTRDGMAFDVDENAFGAVFQYNRSHDNAGGFLLLCNAGGAIRDAVVRYNLSVNDHFRGVENCGGAIESAAVYNNTFLIGDGVSQTVVNENNTTRRNVLFANNLVQVTGTATFNLRSGGYTLANNLVHGAPAPEGSITGDPLLTAELKLQPGSAALGAGRSIAGNGGRDFFGNPIPSSCAPDVGAHQLSTC
;
A
#
# COMPACT_ATOMS: atom_id res chain seq x y z
N ASP A 1 25.76 21.06 1.35
CA ASP A 1 26.32 21.11 -0.02
C ASP A 1 25.23 20.89 -1.06
N ARG A 2 25.52 21.20 -2.33
CA ARG A 2 24.60 20.95 -3.44
C ARG A 2 25.37 20.31 -4.61
N VAL A 3 24.83 19.23 -5.16
CA VAL A 3 25.34 18.56 -6.36
C VAL A 3 24.26 18.71 -7.44
N LEU A 4 24.50 19.59 -8.41
CA LEU A 4 23.50 19.93 -9.42
C LEU A 4 23.90 19.37 -10.78
N PHE A 5 23.01 18.57 -11.37
CA PHE A 5 23.17 18.05 -12.72
C PHE A 5 22.48 18.98 -13.73
N ARG A 6 23.11 19.21 -14.88
CA ARG A 6 22.53 20.03 -15.94
C ARG A 6 21.40 19.25 -16.60
N ARG A 7 20.24 19.88 -16.76
CA ARG A 7 19.12 19.30 -17.53
C ARG A 7 19.56 18.89 -18.95
N GLY A 8 19.11 17.73 -19.39
CA GLY A 8 19.52 17.11 -20.66
C GLY A 8 20.86 16.35 -20.62
N THR A 9 21.55 16.28 -19.48
CA THR A 9 22.76 15.46 -19.34
C THR A 9 22.42 14.01 -19.00
N THR A 10 23.15 13.08 -19.61
CA THR A 10 23.17 11.67 -19.22
C THR A 10 24.52 11.33 -18.60
N CYS A 11 24.49 10.73 -17.42
CA CYS A 11 25.66 10.17 -16.73
C CYS A 11 25.51 8.65 -16.66
N THR A 12 26.52 7.90 -17.11
CA THR A 12 26.51 6.44 -17.07
C THR A 12 27.25 5.91 -15.84
N GLY A 13 26.68 4.89 -15.19
CA GLY A 13 27.22 4.25 -14.00
C GLY A 13 26.45 4.59 -12.72
N THR A 14 27.03 4.25 -11.58
CA THR A 14 26.41 4.45 -10.26
C THR A 14 26.74 5.82 -9.68
N LEU A 15 25.71 6.56 -9.27
CA LEU A 15 25.82 7.74 -8.42
C LEU A 15 25.80 7.32 -6.94
N ALA A 16 26.97 7.32 -6.29
CA ALA A 16 27.14 6.92 -4.89
C ALA A 16 27.87 8.00 -4.08
N PRO A 17 27.22 9.14 -3.76
CA PRO A 17 27.83 10.20 -2.97
C PRO A 17 28.19 9.69 -1.56
N LYS A 18 29.13 10.37 -0.90
CA LYS A 18 29.59 10.04 0.45
C LYS A 18 29.29 11.18 1.43
N GLY A 19 29.33 10.86 2.72
CA GLY A 19 29.08 11.81 3.80
C GLY A 19 27.59 12.09 4.06
N SER A 20 27.32 12.84 5.12
CA SER A 20 25.97 13.22 5.54
C SER A 20 25.88 14.73 5.70
N GLY A 21 24.68 15.28 5.49
CA GLY A 21 24.40 16.66 5.88
C GLY A 21 24.33 16.83 7.40
N ALA A 22 24.06 18.06 7.84
CA ALA A 22 23.79 18.37 9.24
C ALA A 22 22.30 18.66 9.45
N PRO A 23 21.76 18.56 10.67
CA PRO A 23 20.38 18.93 10.96
C PRO A 23 20.04 20.33 10.44
N GLY A 24 18.97 20.44 9.65
CA GLY A 24 18.54 21.69 9.01
C GLY A 24 19.42 22.17 7.85
N ARG A 25 20.45 21.40 7.47
CA ARG A 25 21.38 21.69 6.38
C ARG A 25 21.66 20.42 5.57
N PRO A 26 20.64 19.86 4.89
CA PRO A 26 20.82 18.65 4.10
C PRO A 26 21.75 18.89 2.90
N ILE A 27 22.35 17.80 2.42
CA ILE A 27 23.00 17.81 1.11
C ILE A 27 21.93 17.55 0.05
N VAL A 28 21.91 18.39 -0.98
CA VAL A 28 20.89 18.32 -2.04
C VAL A 28 21.50 17.88 -3.35
N ILE A 29 21.04 16.76 -3.89
CA ILE A 29 21.17 16.44 -5.32
C ILE A 29 19.94 17.02 -6.03
N GLY A 30 20.20 17.79 -7.09
CA GLY A 30 19.13 18.43 -7.86
C GLY A 30 19.58 18.81 -9.26
N THR A 31 18.87 19.76 -9.85
CA THR A 31 19.04 20.12 -11.26
C THR A 31 19.27 21.60 -11.47
N TYR A 32 19.88 21.94 -12.62
CA TYR A 32 19.97 23.32 -13.12
C TYR A 32 19.83 23.38 -14.65
N GLY A 33 19.59 24.58 -15.20
CA GLY A 33 19.41 24.78 -16.63
C GLY A 33 17.98 24.50 -17.11
N ARG A 34 17.81 24.24 -18.41
CA ARG A 34 16.52 23.99 -19.08
C ARG A 34 16.58 22.65 -19.83
N GLY A 35 15.42 22.03 -20.05
CA GLY A 35 15.30 20.75 -20.76
C GLY A 35 14.82 19.60 -19.85
N PRO A 36 14.93 18.34 -20.31
CA PRO A 36 14.49 17.18 -19.55
C PRO A 36 15.33 16.99 -18.27
N LYS A 37 14.83 16.17 -17.33
CA LYS A 37 15.60 15.80 -16.13
C LYS A 37 16.94 15.18 -16.55
N PRO A 38 18.03 15.44 -15.83
CA PRO A 38 19.28 14.73 -16.07
C PRO A 38 19.10 13.25 -15.74
N ARG A 39 19.68 12.39 -16.59
CA ARG A 39 19.59 10.95 -16.48
C ARG A 39 20.82 10.37 -15.78
N ILE A 40 20.59 9.58 -14.74
CA ILE A 40 21.57 8.63 -14.20
C ILE A 40 21.24 7.26 -14.81
N ALA A 41 22.07 6.81 -15.74
CA ALA A 41 21.92 5.52 -16.41
C ALA A 41 22.86 4.50 -15.77
N GLY A 42 22.33 3.67 -14.88
CA GLY A 42 23.09 2.64 -14.15
C GLY A 42 23.78 1.63 -15.05
N GLY A 43 23.30 1.44 -16.29
CA GLY A 43 23.97 0.61 -17.30
C GLY A 43 24.11 -0.86 -16.90
N GLY A 44 23.15 -1.37 -16.12
CA GLY A 44 23.15 -2.75 -15.65
C GLY A 44 23.88 -2.96 -14.31
N ALA A 45 24.35 -1.88 -13.66
CA ALA A 45 24.91 -1.92 -12.32
C ALA A 45 23.90 -2.45 -11.28
N GLN A 46 24.40 -2.82 -10.10
CA GLN A 46 23.55 -3.22 -8.98
C GLN A 46 22.59 -2.10 -8.55
N ASP A 47 23.09 -0.87 -8.45
CA ASP A 47 22.35 0.31 -8.02
C ASP A 47 22.70 1.47 -8.95
N ALA A 48 21.71 2.19 -9.51
CA ALA A 48 21.98 3.39 -10.30
C ALA A 48 22.24 4.60 -9.39
N VAL A 49 21.47 4.75 -8.31
CA VAL A 49 21.69 5.74 -7.25
C VAL A 49 21.74 5.02 -5.91
N MET A 50 22.75 5.31 -5.09
CA MET A 50 22.96 4.61 -3.82
C MET A 50 23.36 5.55 -2.68
N LEU A 51 22.67 5.43 -1.54
CA LEU A 51 23.08 5.96 -0.24
C LEU A 51 23.29 4.81 0.75
N VAL A 52 24.41 4.81 1.49
CA VAL A 52 24.73 3.77 2.49
C VAL A 52 25.20 4.43 3.78
N ASP A 53 24.50 4.18 4.89
CA ASP A 53 24.79 4.72 6.22
C ASP A 53 24.85 6.26 6.25
N GLN A 54 23.93 6.90 5.51
CA GLN A 54 23.88 8.33 5.31
C GLN A 54 22.58 8.95 5.79
N GLN A 55 22.65 10.22 6.19
CA GLN A 55 21.52 11.02 6.66
C GLN A 55 21.60 12.47 6.15
N GLN A 56 20.49 13.20 6.29
CA GLN A 56 20.35 14.60 5.89
C GLN A 56 20.59 14.77 4.39
N TRP A 57 19.85 14.02 3.58
CA TRP A 57 19.94 14.01 2.12
C TRP A 57 18.60 14.32 1.47
N GLU A 58 18.65 15.11 0.40
CA GLU A 58 17.55 15.28 -0.52
C GLU A 58 18.01 14.95 -1.95
N ILE A 59 17.37 14.00 -2.60
CA ILE A 59 17.60 13.64 -4.00
C ILE A 59 16.36 14.01 -4.79
N ARG A 60 16.53 14.95 -5.73
CA ARG A 60 15.41 15.57 -6.44
C ARG A 60 15.60 15.62 -7.94
N ASP A 61 14.48 15.52 -8.67
CA ASP A 61 14.37 15.87 -10.09
C ASP A 61 15.32 15.11 -11.04
N LEU A 62 15.62 13.84 -10.75
CA LEU A 62 16.44 12.99 -11.63
C LEU A 62 15.58 12.03 -12.45
N GLU A 63 16.04 11.73 -13.65
CA GLU A 63 15.66 10.51 -14.37
C GLU A 63 16.67 9.41 -14.00
N VAL A 64 16.20 8.21 -13.68
CA VAL A 64 17.05 7.09 -13.25
C VAL A 64 16.66 5.85 -14.02
N THR A 65 17.62 5.27 -14.75
CA THR A 65 17.42 4.00 -15.45
C THR A 65 18.47 2.99 -15.06
N ASN A 66 18.15 1.70 -15.14
CA ASN A 66 19.13 0.66 -14.83
C ASN A 66 18.87 -0.64 -15.61
N THR A 67 19.04 -0.54 -16.94
CA THR A 67 18.93 -1.68 -17.84
C THR A 67 20.31 -2.31 -18.08
N GLY A 68 20.45 -3.60 -17.82
CA GLY A 68 21.59 -4.42 -18.30
C GLY A 68 21.17 -5.38 -19.43
N ASP A 69 22.11 -6.12 -20.00
CA ASP A 69 21.86 -7.04 -21.13
C ASP A 69 20.85 -8.15 -20.81
N THR A 70 20.88 -8.64 -19.57
CA THR A 70 19.97 -9.68 -19.03
C THR A 70 19.42 -9.25 -17.68
N PRO A 71 18.23 -9.70 -17.23
CA PRO A 71 17.73 -9.43 -15.88
C PRO A 71 18.69 -9.88 -14.76
N GLY A 72 18.65 -9.21 -13.61
CA GLY A 72 19.52 -9.49 -12.45
C GLY A 72 19.22 -8.57 -11.27
N LYS A 73 19.83 -8.80 -10.10
CA LYS A 73 19.63 -7.95 -8.91
C LYS A 73 19.95 -6.48 -9.17
N ARG A 74 18.92 -5.67 -9.44
CA ARG A 74 19.07 -4.28 -9.88
C ARG A 74 18.08 -3.36 -9.20
N ARG A 75 18.57 -2.18 -8.82
CA ARG A 75 17.75 -1.10 -8.29
C ARG A 75 17.96 0.20 -9.03
N GLY A 76 16.90 0.99 -9.15
CA GLY A 76 17.01 2.38 -9.56
C GLY A 76 17.66 3.20 -8.45
N VAL A 77 16.99 3.30 -7.32
CA VAL A 77 17.46 4.02 -6.13
C VAL A 77 17.49 3.09 -4.93
N ARG A 78 18.65 2.99 -4.26
CA ARG A 78 18.80 2.26 -3.01
C ARG A 78 19.28 3.18 -1.90
N VAL A 79 18.58 3.15 -0.77
CA VAL A 79 19.05 3.75 0.49
C VAL A 79 19.16 2.63 1.51
N SER A 80 20.35 2.40 2.05
CA SER A 80 20.55 1.34 3.05
C SER A 80 21.26 1.83 4.30
N ALA A 81 21.00 1.13 5.41
CA ALA A 81 21.69 1.33 6.66
C ALA A 81 22.01 -0.01 7.32
N ARG A 82 23.18 -0.16 7.91
CA ARG A 82 23.53 -1.33 8.75
C ARG A 82 24.13 -0.86 10.06
N ASP A 83 23.52 -1.26 11.17
CA ASP A 83 24.06 -1.03 12.52
C ASP A 83 24.52 0.43 12.75
N ALA A 84 23.80 1.39 12.16
CA ALA A 84 24.19 2.79 12.02
C ALA A 84 23.51 3.72 13.04
N GLY A 85 22.66 3.18 13.92
CA GLY A 85 21.83 3.99 14.80
C GLY A 85 20.68 4.67 14.06
N THR A 86 20.24 5.83 14.54
CA THR A 86 19.16 6.59 13.89
C THR A 86 19.70 7.48 12.77
N LEU A 87 19.32 7.19 11.53
CA LEU A 87 19.61 8.03 10.35
C LEU A 87 18.41 8.92 10.04
N ARG A 88 18.66 10.23 9.92
CA ARG A 88 17.59 11.23 9.86
C ARG A 88 17.47 11.91 8.51
N HIS A 89 16.24 12.26 8.13
CA HIS A 89 15.95 13.18 7.04
C HIS A 89 16.49 12.71 5.68
N ILE A 90 15.72 11.83 5.04
CA ILE A 90 15.93 11.37 3.67
C ILE A 90 14.74 11.76 2.82
N VAL A 91 14.97 12.56 1.78
CA VAL A 91 13.94 12.99 0.83
C VAL A 91 14.28 12.46 -0.56
N LEU A 92 13.37 11.66 -1.13
CA LEU A 92 13.39 11.21 -2.53
C LEU A 92 12.17 11.80 -3.23
N SER A 93 12.39 12.80 -4.10
CA SER A 93 11.27 13.59 -4.63
C SER A 93 11.37 13.91 -6.11
N GLY A 94 10.27 13.77 -6.84
CA GLY A 94 10.21 14.11 -8.26
C GLY A 94 11.16 13.26 -9.11
N LEU A 95 11.45 12.02 -8.72
CA LEU A 95 12.29 11.11 -9.49
C LEU A 95 11.47 10.40 -10.57
N ASP A 96 12.04 10.24 -11.77
CA ASP A 96 11.50 9.40 -12.83
C ASP A 96 12.37 8.14 -12.93
N VAL A 97 11.99 7.08 -12.22
CA VAL A 97 12.72 5.81 -12.17
C VAL A 97 12.08 4.83 -13.14
N HIS A 98 12.80 4.41 -14.18
CA HIS A 98 12.24 3.47 -15.15
C HIS A 98 13.25 2.59 -15.88
N ASP A 99 12.74 1.54 -16.52
CA ASP A 99 13.54 0.55 -17.26
C ASP A 99 14.64 -0.05 -16.36
N VAL A 100 14.19 -0.57 -15.20
CA VAL A 100 15.03 -1.31 -14.25
C VAL A 100 14.73 -2.78 -14.42
N ASN A 101 15.52 -3.49 -15.22
CA ASN A 101 15.32 -4.91 -15.47
C ASN A 101 15.90 -5.76 -14.33
N GLY A 102 15.23 -5.69 -13.19
CA GLY A 102 15.49 -6.50 -12.01
C GLY A 102 15.20 -7.99 -12.23
N ASP A 103 15.76 -8.83 -11.36
CA ASP A 103 15.30 -10.20 -11.18
C ASP A 103 14.15 -10.27 -10.16
N ASP A 104 13.57 -11.46 -9.99
CA ASP A 104 12.43 -11.69 -9.08
C ASP A 104 12.85 -11.91 -7.61
N THR A 105 13.97 -11.34 -7.17
CA THR A 105 14.46 -11.49 -5.79
C THR A 105 13.74 -10.52 -4.83
N LYS A 106 13.19 -11.05 -3.72
CA LYS A 106 12.62 -10.29 -2.58
C LYS A 106 13.46 -10.51 -1.31
N ASP A 107 14.67 -9.96 -1.27
CA ASP A 107 15.60 -9.99 -0.11
C ASP A 107 16.26 -8.61 0.11
N GLU A 108 17.23 -8.51 1.02
CA GLU A 108 17.88 -7.22 1.34
C GLU A 108 18.66 -6.58 0.19
N TYR A 109 18.94 -7.37 -0.85
CA TYR A 109 19.52 -6.91 -2.11
C TYR A 109 18.55 -7.13 -3.28
N GLY A 110 17.26 -7.26 -2.98
CA GLY A 110 16.20 -7.49 -3.95
C GLY A 110 16.05 -6.35 -4.94
N SER A 111 15.48 -6.67 -6.09
CA SER A 111 15.34 -5.73 -7.19
C SER A 111 14.15 -4.79 -6.97
N ALA A 112 14.30 -3.49 -7.25
CA ALA A 112 13.21 -2.53 -7.13
C ALA A 112 13.46 -1.24 -7.92
N GLY A 113 12.40 -0.48 -8.22
CA GLY A 113 12.55 0.91 -8.65
C GLY A 113 13.23 1.75 -7.57
N ILE A 114 12.59 1.86 -6.40
CA ILE A 114 13.11 2.52 -5.21
C ILE A 114 13.07 1.52 -4.05
N THR A 115 14.18 1.32 -3.36
CA THR A 115 14.23 0.51 -2.15
C THR A 115 14.92 1.26 -1.02
N MET A 116 14.38 1.13 0.19
CA MET A 116 15.06 1.50 1.41
C MET A 116 15.11 0.31 2.35
N TRP A 117 16.32 -0.02 2.84
CA TRP A 117 16.52 -1.23 3.64
C TRP A 117 17.41 -0.97 4.86
N VAL A 118 16.98 -1.42 6.04
CA VAL A 118 17.85 -1.52 7.22
C VAL A 118 18.29 -2.98 7.41
N GLU A 119 19.61 -3.17 7.51
CA GLU A 119 20.31 -4.44 7.70
C GLU A 119 20.97 -4.51 9.11
N GLY A 120 21.38 -5.70 9.53
CA GLY A 120 22.08 -5.91 10.81
C GLY A 120 21.16 -6.01 12.03
N ASN A 121 21.70 -6.55 13.12
CA ASN A 121 21.01 -6.74 14.41
C ASN A 121 21.89 -6.44 15.63
N THR A 122 23.01 -5.75 15.45
CA THR A 122 23.95 -5.47 16.56
C THR A 122 23.73 -4.08 17.15
N THR A 123 23.43 -3.07 16.33
CA THR A 123 23.12 -1.72 16.77
C THR A 123 21.74 -1.31 16.26
N PRO A 124 20.75 -1.05 17.15
CA PRO A 124 19.41 -0.63 16.75
C PRO A 124 19.44 0.48 15.70
N THR A 125 18.93 0.18 14.51
CA THR A 125 19.02 1.08 13.34
C THR A 125 17.64 1.39 12.80
N ILE A 126 17.35 2.67 12.62
CA ILE A 126 16.08 3.14 12.05
C ILE A 126 16.33 4.32 11.11
N PHE A 127 15.41 4.51 10.17
CA PHE A 127 15.23 5.82 9.56
C PHE A 127 14.18 6.64 10.32
N ASP A 128 14.43 7.94 10.42
CA ASP A 128 13.55 8.91 11.05
C ASP A 128 13.44 10.13 10.12
N ASP A 129 12.21 10.58 9.78
CA ASP A 129 11.94 11.58 8.74
C ASP A 129 12.34 11.12 7.33
N VAL A 130 11.48 10.30 6.74
CA VAL A 130 11.61 9.82 5.36
C VAL A 130 10.46 10.37 4.52
N GLN A 131 10.78 10.96 3.38
CA GLN A 131 9.79 11.49 2.44
C GLN A 131 10.05 10.94 1.04
N ILE A 132 9.15 10.08 0.56
CA ILE A 132 9.17 9.57 -0.81
C ILE A 132 7.96 10.18 -1.50
N SER A 133 8.19 11.25 -2.27
CA SER A 133 7.11 12.12 -2.74
C SER A 133 7.15 12.46 -4.24
N GLY A 134 6.01 12.35 -4.92
CA GLY A 134 5.89 12.81 -6.32
C GLY A 134 6.80 12.06 -7.30
N ASN A 135 7.21 10.82 -6.98
CA ASN A 135 8.06 10.02 -7.86
C ASN A 135 7.20 9.24 -8.87
N THR A 136 7.75 9.03 -10.06
CA THR A 136 7.22 8.08 -11.04
C THR A 136 8.15 6.87 -11.09
N VAL A 137 7.63 5.67 -10.80
CA VAL A 137 8.33 4.40 -10.96
C VAL A 137 7.61 3.60 -12.05
N LYS A 138 8.32 3.21 -13.12
CA LYS A 138 7.70 2.53 -14.26
C LYS A 138 8.59 1.45 -14.85
N LYS A 139 8.03 0.30 -15.26
CA LYS A 139 8.84 -0.78 -15.89
C LYS A 139 10.03 -1.18 -15.02
N ALA A 140 9.75 -1.48 -13.76
CA ALA A 140 10.74 -1.86 -12.78
C ALA A 140 10.41 -3.23 -12.22
N ASP A 141 11.44 -4.06 -12.11
CA ASP A 141 11.39 -5.34 -11.43
C ASP A 141 12.31 -5.32 -10.22
N ARG A 142 12.02 -6.04 -9.14
CA ARG A 142 10.77 -6.73 -8.84
C ARG A 142 9.72 -5.74 -8.34
N SER A 143 10.05 -4.96 -7.31
CA SER A 143 9.08 -4.10 -6.62
C SER A 143 9.14 -2.64 -7.11
N GLY A 144 8.05 -1.89 -6.93
CA GLY A 144 8.01 -0.45 -7.20
C GLY A 144 8.78 0.36 -6.16
N ILE A 145 8.15 0.57 -4.99
CA ILE A 145 8.74 1.24 -3.82
C ILE A 145 8.71 0.25 -2.65
N PHE A 146 9.88 -0.09 -2.10
CA PHE A 146 9.98 -1.14 -1.08
C PHE A 146 10.73 -0.65 0.16
N LEU A 147 10.07 -0.64 1.32
CA LEU A 147 10.67 -0.27 2.60
C LEU A 147 10.71 -1.48 3.52
N PHE A 148 11.88 -1.79 4.09
CA PHE A 148 12.01 -2.93 5.01
C PHE A 148 13.13 -2.76 6.04
N SER A 149 13.02 -3.45 7.17
CA SER A 149 14.05 -3.49 8.22
C SER A 149 14.24 -4.89 8.77
N SER A 150 15.48 -5.27 9.04
CA SER A 150 15.82 -6.44 9.87
C SER A 150 15.32 -6.30 11.32
N TRP A 151 15.07 -5.09 11.82
CA TRP A 151 14.58 -4.84 13.19
C TRP A 151 13.06 -4.99 13.27
N ASN A 152 12.57 -6.21 13.08
CA ASN A 152 11.15 -6.52 12.94
C ASN A 152 10.71 -7.69 13.85
N ARG A 153 9.40 -7.79 14.11
CA ARG A 153 8.79 -8.85 14.93
C ARG A 153 8.61 -10.18 14.20
N SER A 154 8.60 -10.19 12.87
CA SER A 154 8.31 -11.40 12.11
C SER A 154 9.51 -12.34 12.01
N GLY A 155 10.72 -11.82 12.27
CA GLY A 155 11.96 -12.55 12.02
C GLY A 155 12.30 -12.65 10.54
N TRP A 156 11.61 -11.91 9.66
CA TRP A 156 11.91 -11.88 8.23
C TRP A 156 13.10 -10.97 7.93
N GLY A 157 13.82 -11.24 6.84
CA GLY A 157 15.05 -10.55 6.48
C GLY A 157 16.30 -11.16 7.11
N LYS A 158 17.46 -10.75 6.58
CA LYS A 158 18.76 -11.20 7.08
C LYS A 158 19.08 -10.54 8.41
N GLU A 159 19.60 -11.34 9.35
CA GLU A 159 20.01 -10.88 10.69
C GLU A 159 18.84 -10.19 11.41
N PRO A 160 17.72 -10.90 11.72
CA PRO A 160 16.59 -10.26 12.37
C PRO A 160 16.99 -9.75 13.76
N GLY A 161 16.62 -8.51 14.03
CA GLY A 161 16.76 -7.83 15.31
C GLY A 161 15.40 -7.60 15.97
N PRO A 162 15.36 -7.22 17.26
CA PRO A 162 14.11 -6.85 17.92
C PRO A 162 13.44 -5.67 17.21
N TYR A 163 12.12 -5.56 17.34
CA TYR A 163 11.35 -4.51 16.67
C TYR A 163 11.85 -3.09 16.98
N GLN A 164 12.26 -2.35 15.94
CA GLN A 164 12.64 -0.93 16.00
C GLN A 164 12.03 -0.21 14.78
N PRO A 165 10.83 0.35 14.90
CA PRO A 165 10.15 0.92 13.76
C PRO A 165 10.72 2.26 13.32
N TRP A 166 10.68 2.51 12.03
CA TRP A 166 10.99 3.82 11.47
C TRP A 166 9.91 4.83 11.83
N THR A 167 10.29 6.09 12.01
CA THR A 167 9.38 7.14 12.45
C THR A 167 9.28 8.26 11.42
N ARG A 168 8.13 8.95 11.39
CA ARG A 168 7.87 10.11 10.51
C ARG A 168 8.09 9.77 9.02
N VAL A 169 7.62 8.60 8.59
CA VAL A 169 7.69 8.14 7.20
C VAL A 169 6.46 8.62 6.43
N LYS A 170 6.68 9.23 5.26
CA LYS A 170 5.63 9.69 4.34
C LYS A 170 5.90 9.22 2.92
N VAL A 171 4.94 8.51 2.32
CA VAL A 171 4.97 8.04 0.94
C VAL A 171 3.79 8.67 0.20
N THR A 172 4.03 9.76 -0.52
CA THR A 172 2.94 10.65 -0.98
C THR A 172 2.99 10.99 -2.46
N GLY A 173 1.84 10.95 -3.15
CA GLY A 173 1.78 11.45 -4.53
C GLY A 173 2.62 10.66 -5.54
N ASN A 174 3.02 9.43 -5.25
CA ASN A 174 3.84 8.63 -6.16
C ASN A 174 2.97 7.90 -7.20
N THR A 175 3.49 7.76 -8.42
CA THR A 175 2.89 6.95 -9.48
C THR A 175 3.77 5.74 -9.74
N VAL A 176 3.27 4.53 -9.48
CA VAL A 176 3.96 3.27 -9.70
C VAL A 176 3.19 2.49 -10.77
N THR A 177 3.81 2.22 -11.92
CA THR A 177 3.14 1.52 -13.02
C THR A 177 4.00 0.42 -13.60
N ASP A 178 3.37 -0.64 -14.08
CA ASP A 178 4.07 -1.71 -14.80
C ASP A 178 5.25 -2.31 -14.02
N VAL A 179 4.98 -2.78 -12.80
CA VAL A 179 5.99 -3.40 -11.92
C VAL A 179 5.83 -4.91 -11.84
N GLY A 180 6.95 -5.61 -11.66
CA GLY A 180 6.97 -7.07 -11.71
C GLY A 180 6.24 -7.75 -10.56
N GLY A 181 6.40 -7.23 -9.34
CA GLY A 181 5.87 -7.77 -8.10
C GLY A 181 5.07 -6.71 -7.33
N ASP A 182 5.52 -6.37 -6.12
CA ASP A 182 4.83 -5.42 -5.22
C ASP A 182 4.82 -3.99 -5.78
N GLY A 183 3.71 -3.26 -5.57
CA GLY A 183 3.64 -1.83 -5.90
C GLY A 183 4.38 -0.96 -4.90
N ILE A 184 3.80 -0.75 -3.72
CA ILE A 184 4.36 0.07 -2.63
C ILE A 184 4.26 -0.71 -1.31
N VAL A 185 5.37 -0.81 -0.58
CA VAL A 185 5.45 -1.56 0.68
C VAL A 185 5.99 -0.68 1.80
N LEU A 186 5.24 -0.62 2.90
CA LEU A 186 5.64 0.03 4.15
C LEU A 186 5.95 -1.04 5.21
N GLY A 187 7.21 -1.45 5.30
CA GLY A 187 7.68 -2.43 6.26
C GLY A 187 8.38 -1.82 7.48
N SER A 188 8.06 -2.30 8.68
CA SER A 188 8.73 -1.92 9.94
C SER A 188 8.70 -0.43 10.26
N VAL A 189 7.51 0.19 10.13
CA VAL A 189 7.30 1.62 10.39
C VAL A 189 6.29 1.85 11.51
N THR A 190 6.31 3.03 12.11
CA THR A 190 5.27 3.48 13.04
C THR A 190 4.72 4.85 12.66
N GLY A 191 3.39 4.97 12.66
CA GLY A 191 2.69 6.21 12.30
C GLY A 191 2.92 6.68 10.85
N ALA A 192 3.33 5.78 9.96
CA ALA A 192 3.62 6.14 8.58
C ALA A 192 2.36 6.47 7.79
N VAL A 193 2.46 7.42 6.87
CA VAL A 193 1.35 7.83 6.01
C VAL A 193 1.68 7.50 4.55
N ALA A 194 0.81 6.74 3.90
CA ALA A 194 0.80 6.56 2.46
C ALA A 194 -0.46 7.18 1.87
N GLU A 195 -0.32 8.28 1.14
CA GLU A 195 -1.48 8.99 0.59
C GLU A 195 -1.30 9.55 -0.81
N HIS A 196 -2.41 9.63 -1.55
CA HIS A 196 -2.43 10.14 -2.93
C HIS A 196 -1.48 9.41 -3.88
N ASN A 197 -1.16 8.14 -3.61
CA ASN A 197 -0.36 7.33 -4.52
C ASN A 197 -1.28 6.64 -5.55
N ARG A 198 -0.75 6.43 -6.75
CA ARG A 198 -1.37 5.64 -7.81
C ARG A 198 -0.50 4.43 -8.13
N VAL A 199 -1.03 3.22 -7.95
CA VAL A 199 -0.41 1.97 -8.38
C VAL A 199 -1.24 1.40 -9.52
N ASP A 200 -0.64 1.20 -10.69
CA ASP A 200 -1.37 0.74 -11.88
C ASP A 200 -0.58 -0.36 -12.61
N GLY A 201 -1.01 -1.58 -12.36
CA GLY A 201 -0.45 -2.80 -12.90
C GLY A 201 0.84 -3.24 -12.21
N PHE A 202 0.61 -4.03 -11.17
CA PHE A 202 1.61 -4.73 -10.38
C PHE A 202 1.47 -6.23 -10.60
N GLN A 203 2.40 -7.04 -10.06
CA GLN A 203 2.38 -8.50 -10.24
C GLN A 203 2.50 -8.98 -11.68
N ARG A 204 3.08 -8.19 -12.58
CA ARG A 204 3.12 -8.54 -14.02
C ARG A 204 4.10 -9.65 -14.38
N ARG A 205 5.15 -9.82 -13.57
CA ARG A 205 6.32 -10.63 -13.94
C ARG A 205 6.86 -11.51 -12.80
N SER A 206 6.47 -11.22 -11.56
CA SER A 206 6.87 -12.02 -10.39
C SER A 206 6.17 -13.36 -10.41
N ALA A 207 6.92 -14.43 -10.14
CA ALA A 207 6.35 -15.74 -9.82
C ALA A 207 5.92 -15.84 -8.35
N GLY A 208 6.31 -14.88 -7.50
CA GLY A 208 6.00 -14.86 -6.09
C GLY A 208 4.61 -14.29 -5.74
N TYR A 209 4.48 -13.91 -4.48
CA TYR A 209 3.31 -13.30 -3.87
C TYR A 209 3.55 -11.80 -3.67
N SER A 210 2.56 -10.99 -4.02
CA SER A 210 2.64 -9.52 -3.95
C SER A 210 1.27 -8.86 -3.86
N ALA A 211 1.24 -7.64 -3.33
CA ALA A 211 0.06 -6.79 -3.32
C ALA A 211 0.39 -5.39 -3.88
N GLY A 212 -0.66 -4.59 -4.13
CA GLY A 212 -0.53 -3.26 -4.73
C GLY A 212 0.09 -2.25 -3.78
N LEU A 213 -0.56 -1.97 -2.65
CA LEU A 213 -0.08 -1.06 -1.60
C LEU A 213 -0.38 -1.65 -0.23
N TRP A 214 0.67 -1.95 0.55
CA TRP A 214 0.49 -2.72 1.77
C TRP A 214 1.51 -2.39 2.87
N THR A 215 1.22 -2.89 4.06
CA THR A 215 2.02 -2.67 5.26
C THR A 215 2.39 -3.99 5.92
N HIS A 216 3.63 -4.09 6.38
CA HIS A 216 4.18 -5.27 7.07
C HIS A 216 4.81 -4.87 8.38
N ASN A 217 4.58 -5.64 9.45
CA ASN A 217 5.27 -5.46 10.73
C ASN A 217 5.26 -4.01 11.24
N SER A 218 4.12 -3.34 11.20
CA SER A 218 4.05 -1.88 11.38
C SER A 218 2.95 -1.47 12.35
N ASP A 219 3.15 -0.35 13.04
CA ASP A 219 2.22 0.13 14.06
C ASP A 219 1.59 1.47 13.64
N GLY A 220 0.27 1.52 13.55
CA GLY A 220 -0.49 2.75 13.33
C GLY A 220 -0.27 3.38 11.94
N THR A 221 -0.14 2.57 10.89
CA THR A 221 -0.03 3.08 9.52
C THR A 221 -1.36 3.66 9.03
N LEU A 222 -1.30 4.74 8.27
CA LEU A 222 -2.44 5.39 7.64
C LEU A 222 -2.28 5.35 6.11
N ILE A 223 -3.12 4.57 5.46
CA ILE A 223 -3.16 4.38 4.01
C ILE A 223 -4.45 5.00 3.50
N GLN A 224 -4.36 6.18 2.86
CA GLN A 224 -5.54 6.95 2.47
C GLN A 224 -5.46 7.67 1.13
N PHE A 225 -6.60 7.86 0.46
CA PHE A 225 -6.67 8.58 -0.82
C PHE A 225 -5.80 8.00 -1.93
N ASN A 226 -5.49 6.69 -1.88
CA ASN A 226 -4.71 6.01 -2.91
C ASN A 226 -5.63 5.38 -3.97
N GLU A 227 -5.10 5.23 -5.18
CA GLU A 227 -5.71 4.46 -6.26
C GLU A 227 -4.82 3.25 -6.60
N VAL A 228 -5.38 2.04 -6.60
CA VAL A 228 -4.65 0.80 -6.90
C VAL A 228 -5.41 -0.06 -7.90
N SER A 229 -4.79 -0.35 -9.04
CA SER A 229 -5.44 -1.04 -10.15
C SER A 229 -4.57 -2.03 -10.90
N GLY A 230 -5.23 -2.92 -11.65
CA GLY A 230 -4.60 -3.73 -12.70
C GLY A 230 -3.63 -4.82 -12.22
N GLY A 231 -3.71 -5.26 -10.97
CA GLY A 231 -2.96 -6.44 -10.50
C GLY A 231 -3.28 -7.67 -11.35
N GLU A 232 -2.27 -8.40 -11.83
CA GLU A 232 -2.47 -9.40 -12.91
C GLU A 232 -2.67 -10.84 -12.45
N THR A 233 -2.40 -11.17 -11.19
CA THR A 233 -2.46 -12.56 -10.69
C THR A 233 -3.34 -12.70 -9.45
N THR A 234 -3.57 -13.96 -9.06
CA THR A 234 -4.30 -14.33 -7.83
C THR A 234 -3.37 -14.90 -6.75
N ARG A 235 -2.05 -14.78 -6.92
CA ARG A 235 -1.03 -15.15 -5.92
C ARG A 235 -0.93 -13.98 -4.94
N ASP A 236 -1.85 -13.95 -4.00
CA ASP A 236 -2.37 -12.71 -3.39
C ASP A 236 -3.04 -11.86 -4.47
N GLY A 237 -2.35 -10.83 -4.96
CA GLY A 237 -2.81 -9.97 -6.06
C GLY A 237 -3.87 -8.94 -5.65
N MET A 238 -4.07 -8.74 -4.35
CA MET A 238 -5.00 -7.75 -3.82
C MET A 238 -4.44 -6.33 -3.97
N ALA A 239 -5.34 -5.37 -4.07
CA ALA A 239 -5.00 -3.96 -4.08
C ALA A 239 -4.29 -3.55 -2.78
N PHE A 240 -4.85 -3.97 -1.65
CA PHE A 240 -4.37 -3.63 -0.31
C PHE A 240 -4.10 -4.88 0.52
N ASP A 241 -3.16 -4.78 1.45
CA ASP A 241 -2.85 -5.86 2.39
C ASP A 241 -2.44 -5.32 3.77
N VAL A 242 -3.06 -5.89 4.80
CA VAL A 242 -2.66 -5.80 6.20
C VAL A 242 -1.90 -7.06 6.52
N ASP A 243 -0.57 -7.00 6.42
CA ASP A 243 0.30 -8.17 6.57
C ASP A 243 0.77 -8.34 8.03
N GLU A 244 1.50 -9.41 8.26
CA GLU A 244 1.96 -9.95 9.52
C GLU A 244 2.48 -8.89 10.51
N ASN A 245 1.95 -8.91 11.72
CA ASN A 245 2.29 -7.98 12.81
C ASN A 245 2.02 -6.51 12.47
N ALA A 246 1.02 -6.23 11.62
CA ALA A 246 0.46 -4.90 11.45
C ALA A 246 -0.59 -4.60 12.52
N PHE A 247 -0.30 -3.63 13.40
CA PHE A 247 -1.16 -3.24 14.51
C PHE A 247 -1.72 -1.84 14.31
N GLY A 248 -3.03 -1.67 14.43
CA GLY A 248 -3.67 -0.35 14.32
C GLY A 248 -3.62 0.25 12.91
N ALA A 249 -3.40 -0.55 11.87
CA ALA A 249 -3.35 -0.07 10.49
C ALA A 249 -4.72 0.43 10.04
N VAL A 250 -4.76 1.59 9.38
CA VAL A 250 -5.99 2.22 8.87
C VAL A 250 -5.92 2.38 7.37
N PHE A 251 -6.85 1.75 6.65
CA PHE A 251 -7.05 1.91 5.22
C PHE A 251 -8.36 2.65 5.00
N GLN A 252 -8.29 3.92 4.55
CA GLN A 252 -9.48 4.75 4.39
C GLN A 252 -9.48 5.60 3.13
N TYR A 253 -10.65 5.80 2.52
CA TYR A 253 -10.79 6.71 1.39
C TYR A 253 -9.96 6.32 0.16
N ASN A 254 -9.64 5.03 0.01
CA ASN A 254 -8.90 4.50 -1.13
C ASN A 254 -9.87 3.98 -2.20
N ARG A 255 -9.42 4.01 -3.44
CA ARG A 255 -10.10 3.38 -4.58
C ARG A 255 -9.25 2.24 -5.11
N SER A 256 -9.85 1.09 -5.31
CA SER A 256 -9.24 -0.02 -6.07
C SER A 256 -10.14 -0.43 -7.21
N HIS A 257 -9.53 -0.86 -8.31
CA HIS A 257 -10.30 -1.42 -9.41
C HIS A 257 -9.54 -2.40 -10.31
N ASP A 258 -10.28 -3.36 -10.86
CA ASP A 258 -9.81 -4.32 -11.86
C ASP A 258 -8.54 -5.09 -11.42
N ASN A 259 -8.40 -5.36 -10.13
CA ASN A 259 -7.32 -6.20 -9.61
C ASN A 259 -7.73 -7.68 -9.65
N ALA A 260 -6.94 -8.53 -10.30
CA ALA A 260 -7.24 -9.95 -10.47
C ALA A 260 -7.36 -10.68 -9.11
N GLY A 261 -6.50 -10.34 -8.14
CA GLY A 261 -6.50 -10.95 -6.82
C GLY A 261 -7.57 -10.40 -5.88
N GLY A 262 -7.99 -9.15 -6.07
CA GLY A 262 -9.11 -8.57 -5.33
C GLY A 262 -8.82 -7.25 -4.61
N PHE A 263 -9.64 -6.93 -3.62
CA PHE A 263 -9.56 -5.66 -2.89
C PHE A 263 -8.56 -5.70 -1.73
N LEU A 264 -8.79 -6.56 -0.74
CA LEU A 264 -8.06 -6.55 0.53
C LEU A 264 -7.59 -7.95 0.92
N LEU A 265 -6.35 -8.03 1.38
CA LEU A 265 -5.81 -9.17 2.10
C LEU A 265 -5.64 -8.82 3.60
N LEU A 266 -6.04 -9.75 4.46
CA LEU A 266 -5.67 -9.78 5.87
C LEU A 266 -4.70 -10.95 6.06
N CYS A 267 -3.40 -10.69 5.89
CA CYS A 267 -2.38 -11.73 5.93
C CYS A 267 -1.66 -11.82 7.26
N ASN A 268 -2.12 -12.71 8.14
CA ASN A 268 -1.45 -12.89 9.42
C ASN A 268 -0.09 -13.61 9.32
N ALA A 269 0.04 -14.52 8.36
CA ALA A 269 1.11 -15.50 8.28
C ALA A 269 1.37 -16.14 9.67
N GLY A 270 2.59 -16.00 10.21
CA GLY A 270 2.99 -16.54 11.52
C GLY A 270 2.76 -15.60 12.71
N GLY A 271 2.36 -14.34 12.47
CA GLY A 271 2.27 -13.29 13.50
C GLY A 271 0.86 -13.04 14.04
N ALA A 272 0.52 -11.77 14.22
CA ALA A 272 -0.81 -11.29 14.61
C ALA A 272 -1.28 -10.10 13.73
N ILE A 273 -2.59 -9.97 13.49
CA ILE A 273 -3.22 -8.72 13.06
C ILE A 273 -4.12 -8.24 14.21
N ARG A 274 -3.96 -6.97 14.59
CA ARG A 274 -4.68 -6.37 15.71
C ARG A 274 -5.08 -4.93 15.41
N ASP A 275 -6.31 -4.59 15.75
CA ASP A 275 -6.91 -3.26 15.68
C ASP A 275 -6.86 -2.63 14.27
N ALA A 276 -6.83 -3.46 13.23
CA ALA A 276 -6.86 -2.99 11.84
C ALA A 276 -8.25 -2.42 11.50
N VAL A 277 -8.28 -1.31 10.76
CA VAL A 277 -9.51 -0.64 10.32
C VAL A 277 -9.46 -0.42 8.81
N VAL A 278 -10.44 -0.94 8.08
CA VAL A 278 -10.62 -0.72 6.65
C VAL A 278 -11.99 -0.10 6.41
N ARG A 279 -12.03 1.18 6.05
CA ARG A 279 -13.28 1.95 6.00
C ARG A 279 -13.41 2.96 4.88
N TYR A 280 -14.64 3.22 4.45
CA TYR A 280 -14.91 4.27 3.46
C TYR A 280 -14.03 4.14 2.21
N ASN A 281 -13.77 2.91 1.75
CA ASN A 281 -13.07 2.65 0.50
C ASN A 281 -14.07 2.25 -0.61
N LEU A 282 -13.65 2.44 -1.86
CA LEU A 282 -14.37 1.97 -3.04
C LEU A 282 -13.59 0.83 -3.69
N SER A 283 -14.21 -0.35 -3.80
CA SER A 283 -13.69 -1.51 -4.54
C SER A 283 -14.55 -1.69 -5.79
N VAL A 284 -13.99 -1.48 -6.96
CA VAL A 284 -14.75 -1.45 -8.23
C VAL A 284 -14.22 -2.51 -9.19
N ASN A 285 -15.00 -3.56 -9.42
CA ASN A 285 -14.60 -4.67 -10.29
C ASN A 285 -13.27 -5.33 -9.91
N ASP A 286 -12.87 -5.21 -8.64
CA ASP A 286 -11.86 -6.12 -8.10
C ASP A 286 -12.41 -7.54 -8.18
N HIS A 287 -11.60 -8.46 -8.69
CA HIS A 287 -12.10 -9.77 -9.08
C HIS A 287 -12.15 -10.71 -7.86
N PHE A 288 -11.25 -11.69 -7.82
CA PHE A 288 -11.44 -12.95 -7.12
C PHE A 288 -11.93 -12.85 -5.66
N ARG A 289 -11.39 -11.93 -4.85
CA ARG A 289 -11.69 -11.83 -3.40
C ARG A 289 -11.90 -10.39 -2.94
N GLY A 290 -13.01 -10.12 -2.25
CA GLY A 290 -13.23 -8.81 -1.62
C GLY A 290 -12.31 -8.64 -0.41
N VAL A 291 -12.52 -9.48 0.60
CA VAL A 291 -11.66 -9.61 1.78
C VAL A 291 -11.15 -11.05 1.86
N GLU A 292 -9.89 -11.25 1.47
CA GLU A 292 -9.17 -12.51 1.66
C GLU A 292 -8.52 -12.53 3.04
N ASN A 293 -8.39 -13.74 3.59
CA ASN A 293 -7.71 -13.95 4.85
C ASN A 293 -6.68 -15.05 4.68
N CYS A 294 -5.39 -14.78 4.93
CA CYS A 294 -4.36 -15.82 4.93
C CYS A 294 -4.54 -16.83 6.08
N GLY A 295 -3.65 -17.82 6.11
CA GLY A 295 -3.47 -18.67 7.30
C GLY A 295 -3.11 -17.83 8.54
N GLY A 296 -3.54 -18.31 9.71
CA GLY A 296 -3.33 -17.64 10.99
C GLY A 296 -4.60 -17.04 11.59
N ALA A 297 -4.48 -16.55 12.83
CA ALA A 297 -5.58 -15.91 13.55
C ALA A 297 -5.57 -14.40 13.30
N ILE A 298 -6.74 -13.77 13.37
CA ILE A 298 -6.89 -12.31 13.39
C ILE A 298 -7.44 -11.95 14.77
N GLU A 299 -6.69 -11.19 15.56
CA GLU A 299 -7.09 -10.82 16.93
C GLU A 299 -8.19 -9.76 16.95
N SER A 300 -8.07 -8.77 16.06
CA SER A 300 -9.11 -7.77 15.82
C SER A 300 -8.88 -7.08 14.48
N ALA A 301 -9.94 -7.01 13.67
CA ALA A 301 -10.02 -6.12 12.52
C ALA A 301 -11.46 -5.62 12.34
N ALA A 302 -11.64 -4.47 11.73
CA ALA A 302 -12.93 -3.90 11.39
C ALA A 302 -12.94 -3.42 9.94
N VAL A 303 -13.76 -4.06 9.11
CA VAL A 303 -14.01 -3.71 7.72
C VAL A 303 -15.42 -3.11 7.65
N TYR A 304 -15.54 -1.80 7.51
CA TYR A 304 -16.85 -1.15 7.55
C TYR A 304 -17.05 0.06 6.65
N ASN A 305 -18.29 0.33 6.26
CA ASN A 305 -18.61 1.48 5.40
C ASN A 305 -17.81 1.51 4.09
N ASN A 306 -17.44 0.35 3.53
CA ASN A 306 -16.87 0.26 2.20
C ASN A 306 -17.99 0.00 1.17
N THR A 307 -17.78 0.43 -0.07
CA THR A 307 -18.67 0.10 -1.20
C THR A 307 -17.94 -0.81 -2.18
N PHE A 308 -18.49 -1.99 -2.40
CA PHE A 308 -18.07 -2.98 -3.39
C PHE A 308 -19.03 -2.93 -4.57
N LEU A 309 -18.52 -2.61 -5.76
CA LEU A 309 -19.24 -2.78 -7.02
C LEU A 309 -18.66 -4.00 -7.75
N ILE A 310 -19.49 -5.02 -7.95
CA ILE A 310 -19.15 -6.26 -8.67
C ILE A 310 -19.98 -6.28 -9.95
N GLY A 311 -19.41 -5.70 -11.01
CA GLY A 311 -20.08 -5.53 -12.30
C GLY A 311 -20.18 -6.81 -13.14
N ASP A 312 -20.79 -6.68 -14.32
CA ASP A 312 -20.98 -7.78 -15.25
C ASP A 312 -19.65 -8.45 -15.62
N GLY A 313 -19.64 -9.78 -15.67
CA GLY A 313 -18.44 -10.56 -15.96
C GLY A 313 -17.42 -10.66 -14.81
N VAL A 314 -17.64 -9.96 -13.70
CA VAL A 314 -16.81 -10.08 -12.49
C VAL A 314 -17.39 -11.13 -11.55
N SER A 315 -16.51 -11.97 -11.00
CA SER A 315 -16.83 -12.93 -9.94
C SER A 315 -15.97 -12.64 -8.73
N GLN A 316 -16.59 -12.46 -7.57
CA GLN A 316 -15.91 -12.15 -6.31
C GLN A 316 -16.48 -12.95 -5.14
N THR A 317 -15.61 -13.53 -4.33
CA THR A 317 -15.97 -13.95 -2.97
C THR A 317 -15.77 -12.76 -2.04
N VAL A 318 -16.85 -12.08 -1.64
CA VAL A 318 -16.81 -10.79 -0.93
C VAL A 318 -16.06 -10.91 0.40
N VAL A 319 -16.35 -11.97 1.15
CA VAL A 319 -15.54 -12.39 2.29
C VAL A 319 -15.13 -13.83 2.05
N ASN A 320 -13.82 -14.07 1.93
CA ASN A 320 -13.27 -15.40 1.71
C ASN A 320 -12.48 -15.87 2.91
N GLU A 321 -13.01 -16.88 3.61
CA GLU A 321 -12.29 -17.62 4.62
C GLU A 321 -11.76 -18.95 4.06
N ASN A 322 -10.46 -19.00 3.74
CA ASN A 322 -9.85 -20.21 3.18
C ASN A 322 -9.66 -21.37 4.21
N ASN A 323 -9.85 -21.10 5.51
CA ASN A 323 -9.76 -22.08 6.59
C ASN A 323 -10.77 -21.78 7.72
N THR A 324 -10.76 -22.60 8.77
CA THR A 324 -11.68 -22.50 9.92
C THR A 324 -11.05 -21.86 11.16
N THR A 325 -9.81 -21.35 11.05
CA THR A 325 -9.15 -20.66 12.18
C THR A 325 -9.96 -19.44 12.55
N ARG A 326 -10.34 -19.35 13.84
CA ARG A 326 -11.17 -18.26 14.35
C ARG A 326 -10.49 -16.91 14.13
N ARG A 327 -11.25 -15.95 13.60
CA ARG A 327 -10.79 -14.59 13.28
C ARG A 327 -11.78 -13.58 13.83
N ASN A 328 -11.35 -12.65 14.65
CA ASN A 328 -12.26 -11.65 15.20
C ASN A 328 -12.33 -10.44 14.26
N VAL A 329 -13.28 -10.48 13.32
CA VAL A 329 -13.45 -9.44 12.31
C VAL A 329 -14.85 -8.88 12.36
N LEU A 330 -15.00 -7.57 12.56
CA LEU A 330 -16.25 -6.87 12.33
C LEU A 330 -16.37 -6.57 10.83
N PHE A 331 -17.42 -7.05 10.18
CA PHE A 331 -17.78 -6.66 8.82
C PHE A 331 -19.14 -5.98 8.86
N ALA A 332 -19.16 -4.64 8.87
CA ALA A 332 -20.37 -3.88 9.15
C ALA A 332 -20.59 -2.67 8.24
N ASN A 333 -21.84 -2.25 8.02
CA ASN A 333 -22.15 -1.09 7.18
C ASN A 333 -21.54 -1.13 5.77
N ASN A 334 -21.12 -2.28 5.25
CA ASN A 334 -20.60 -2.36 3.89
C ASN A 334 -21.75 -2.46 2.89
N LEU A 335 -21.59 -1.84 1.73
CA LEU A 335 -22.52 -1.90 0.60
C LEU A 335 -21.91 -2.79 -0.48
N VAL A 336 -22.60 -3.85 -0.86
CA VAL A 336 -22.20 -4.76 -1.94
C VAL A 336 -23.26 -4.70 -3.04
N GLN A 337 -22.94 -4.03 -4.14
CA GLN A 337 -23.77 -3.94 -5.34
C GLN A 337 -23.27 -4.93 -6.39
N VAL A 338 -24.15 -5.82 -6.85
CA VAL A 338 -23.76 -6.93 -7.73
C VAL A 338 -24.63 -6.95 -8.99
N THR A 339 -23.98 -6.96 -10.15
CA THR A 339 -24.58 -7.38 -11.42
C THR A 339 -23.85 -8.59 -12.03
N GLY A 340 -22.61 -8.86 -11.59
CA GLY A 340 -21.87 -10.10 -11.85
C GLY A 340 -22.23 -11.23 -10.89
N THR A 341 -21.22 -11.88 -10.30
CA THR A 341 -21.40 -12.96 -9.32
C THR A 341 -20.72 -12.64 -8.01
N ALA A 342 -21.44 -12.78 -6.89
CA ALA A 342 -20.88 -12.63 -5.56
C ALA A 342 -21.24 -13.80 -4.65
N THR A 343 -20.28 -14.20 -3.81
CA THR A 343 -20.50 -15.19 -2.75
C THR A 343 -19.87 -14.75 -1.43
N PHE A 344 -20.28 -15.39 -0.34
CA PHE A 344 -19.67 -15.25 0.98
C PHE A 344 -19.26 -16.63 1.47
N ASN A 345 -18.01 -16.74 1.88
CA ASN A 345 -17.45 -17.97 2.42
C ASN A 345 -17.00 -17.71 3.87
N LEU A 346 -17.91 -17.98 4.82
CA LEU A 346 -17.75 -17.71 6.25
C LEU A 346 -17.63 -19.06 6.98
N ARG A 347 -16.40 -19.41 7.39
CA ARG A 347 -16.05 -20.74 7.91
C ARG A 347 -15.49 -20.72 9.33
N SER A 348 -15.00 -19.57 9.80
CA SER A 348 -14.32 -19.49 11.10
C SER A 348 -15.26 -19.27 12.27
N GLY A 349 -16.51 -18.84 12.01
CA GLY A 349 -17.46 -18.38 13.03
C GLY A 349 -17.01 -17.11 13.76
N GLY A 350 -15.97 -16.42 13.27
CA GLY A 350 -15.42 -15.23 13.91
C GLY A 350 -15.76 -13.89 13.24
N TYR A 351 -16.29 -13.91 12.02
CA TYR A 351 -16.83 -12.72 11.38
C TYR A 351 -18.16 -12.30 12.03
N THR A 352 -18.19 -11.10 12.60
CA THR A 352 -19.42 -10.45 13.06
C THR A 352 -19.98 -9.61 11.93
N LEU A 353 -21.09 -10.04 11.33
CA LEU A 353 -21.79 -9.30 10.29
C LEU A 353 -22.86 -8.39 10.91
N ALA A 354 -22.90 -7.11 10.52
CA ALA A 354 -23.94 -6.19 11.01
C ALA A 354 -24.25 -5.07 10.01
N ASN A 355 -25.53 -4.85 9.70
CA ASN A 355 -25.98 -3.70 8.89
C ASN A 355 -25.29 -3.58 7.51
N ASN A 356 -24.88 -4.71 6.92
CA ASN A 356 -24.38 -4.69 5.54
C ASN A 356 -25.55 -4.72 4.58
N LEU A 357 -25.48 -3.95 3.49
CA LEU A 357 -26.44 -4.01 2.39
C LEU A 357 -25.84 -4.85 1.27
N VAL A 358 -26.54 -5.92 0.87
CA VAL A 358 -26.15 -6.75 -0.27
C VAL A 358 -27.29 -6.75 -1.28
N HIS A 359 -27.01 -6.31 -2.50
CA HIS A 359 -27.98 -6.21 -3.57
C HIS A 359 -27.50 -6.96 -4.82
N GLY A 360 -28.40 -7.72 -5.44
CA GLY A 360 -28.11 -8.49 -6.66
C GLY A 360 -27.41 -9.85 -6.44
N ALA A 361 -27.26 -10.30 -5.19
CA ALA A 361 -26.66 -11.59 -4.85
C ALA A 361 -27.26 -12.19 -3.56
N PRO A 362 -27.07 -13.50 -3.31
CA PRO A 362 -27.39 -14.09 -2.01
C PRO A 362 -26.66 -13.38 -0.87
N ALA A 363 -27.43 -12.91 0.11
CA ALA A 363 -26.93 -12.15 1.24
C ALA A 363 -26.83 -13.04 2.49
N PRO A 364 -25.79 -12.87 3.32
CA PRO A 364 -25.77 -13.47 4.65
C PRO A 364 -26.99 -13.04 5.48
N GLU A 365 -27.43 -13.91 6.40
CA GLU A 365 -28.54 -13.61 7.32
C GLU A 365 -28.29 -12.30 8.09
N GLY A 366 -29.34 -11.48 8.25
CA GLY A 366 -29.26 -10.18 8.92
C GLY A 366 -28.71 -9.04 8.04
N SER A 367 -28.42 -9.30 6.76
CA SER A 367 -28.10 -8.23 5.80
C SER A 367 -29.35 -7.41 5.46
N ILE A 368 -29.15 -6.12 5.23
CA ILE A 368 -30.13 -5.21 4.67
C ILE A 368 -30.34 -5.59 3.21
N THR A 369 -31.60 -5.67 2.80
CA THR A 369 -32.00 -5.91 1.41
C THR A 369 -32.72 -4.68 0.87
N GLY A 370 -32.62 -4.46 -0.44
CA GLY A 370 -33.16 -3.28 -1.11
C GLY A 370 -32.17 -2.69 -2.10
N ASP A 371 -32.65 -1.82 -2.98
CA ASP A 371 -31.82 -1.17 -4.00
C ASP A 371 -30.99 -0.03 -3.37
N PRO A 372 -29.65 -0.02 -3.51
CA PRO A 372 -28.83 1.07 -3.01
C PRO A 372 -28.91 2.36 -3.86
N LEU A 373 -29.52 2.33 -5.05
CA LEU A 373 -29.71 3.47 -5.96
C LEU A 373 -28.43 4.27 -6.17
N LEU A 374 -27.36 3.60 -6.61
CA LEU A 374 -26.06 4.23 -6.84
C LEU A 374 -26.01 5.02 -8.16
N THR A 375 -25.34 6.18 -8.16
CA THR A 375 -24.90 6.85 -9.39
C THR A 375 -23.68 6.11 -10.00
N ALA A 376 -23.26 6.51 -11.20
CA ALA A 376 -22.05 5.98 -11.84
C ALA A 376 -20.77 6.22 -11.00
N GLU A 377 -20.75 7.29 -10.20
CA GLU A 377 -19.68 7.63 -9.27
C GLU A 377 -19.82 6.94 -7.90
N LEU A 378 -20.77 6.01 -7.75
CA LEU A 378 -21.05 5.27 -6.51
C LEU A 378 -21.56 6.14 -5.35
N LYS A 379 -22.29 7.21 -5.67
CA LYS A 379 -23.01 8.00 -4.67
C LYS A 379 -24.43 7.47 -4.50
N LEU A 380 -24.89 7.41 -3.26
CA LEU A 380 -26.29 7.13 -2.92
C LEU A 380 -27.23 8.20 -3.48
N GLN A 381 -28.46 7.81 -3.79
CA GLN A 381 -29.55 8.70 -4.20
C GLN A 381 -30.73 8.66 -3.21
N PRO A 382 -31.60 9.69 -3.21
CA PRO A 382 -32.83 9.67 -2.41
C PRO A 382 -33.66 8.40 -2.64
N GLY A 383 -34.15 7.81 -1.54
CA GLY A 383 -34.91 6.55 -1.57
C GLY A 383 -34.06 5.29 -1.50
N SER A 384 -32.73 5.41 -1.45
CA SER A 384 -31.82 4.28 -1.30
C SER A 384 -32.06 3.54 0.02
N ALA A 385 -32.02 2.21 -0.04
CA ALA A 385 -32.10 1.35 1.15
C ALA A 385 -30.87 1.49 2.09
N ALA A 386 -29.80 2.15 1.64
CA ALA A 386 -28.62 2.41 2.45
C ALA A 386 -28.78 3.59 3.43
N LEU A 387 -29.76 4.47 3.19
CA LEU A 387 -29.92 5.73 3.93
C LEU A 387 -30.35 5.47 5.38
N GLY A 388 -29.57 5.97 6.35
CA GLY A 388 -29.83 5.84 7.78
C GLY A 388 -29.90 4.40 8.30
N ALA A 389 -29.39 3.43 7.53
CA ALA A 389 -29.53 2.00 7.83
C ALA A 389 -28.28 1.41 8.51
N GLY A 390 -27.20 2.19 8.61
CA GLY A 390 -25.95 1.80 9.24
C GLY A 390 -26.05 1.83 10.77
N ARG A 391 -25.13 1.12 11.43
CA ARG A 391 -24.89 1.25 12.86
C ARG A 391 -23.87 2.33 13.16
N SER A 392 -24.04 3.06 14.25
CA SER A 392 -23.01 3.97 14.75
C SER A 392 -21.76 3.18 15.18
N ILE A 393 -20.59 3.63 14.72
CA ILE A 393 -19.28 3.07 15.07
C ILE A 393 -18.44 4.21 15.63
N ALA A 394 -17.92 4.05 16.85
CA ALA A 394 -17.07 5.05 17.47
C ALA A 394 -15.75 5.21 16.70
N GLY A 395 -15.21 6.44 16.66
CA GLY A 395 -13.94 6.70 15.99
C GLY A 395 -13.96 6.45 14.49
N ASN A 396 -15.11 6.59 13.81
CA ASN A 396 -15.32 6.36 12.37
C ASN A 396 -14.52 7.29 11.42
N GLY A 397 -13.69 8.20 11.93
CA GLY A 397 -12.89 9.13 11.12
C GLY A 397 -13.62 10.43 10.77
N GLY A 398 -14.91 10.54 11.08
CA GLY A 398 -15.67 11.79 10.99
C GLY A 398 -16.12 12.20 9.59
N ARG A 399 -15.66 11.52 8.53
CA ARG A 399 -16.07 11.77 7.15
C ARG A 399 -16.11 10.51 6.29
N ASP A 400 -16.89 10.57 5.21
CA ASP A 400 -16.98 9.54 4.18
C ASP A 400 -15.88 9.68 3.09
N PHE A 401 -15.94 8.83 2.06
CA PHE A 401 -15.02 8.85 0.91
C PHE A 401 -15.05 10.21 0.18
N PHE A 402 -16.23 10.82 0.06
CA PHE A 402 -16.47 12.04 -0.71
C PHE A 402 -16.25 13.33 0.08
N GLY A 403 -15.95 13.24 1.38
CA GLY A 403 -15.72 14.39 2.25
C GLY A 403 -16.95 14.86 3.04
N ASN A 404 -18.06 14.14 2.98
CA ASN A 404 -19.25 14.45 3.76
C ASN A 404 -19.03 14.05 5.22
N PRO A 405 -19.50 14.85 6.20
CA PRO A 405 -19.39 14.52 7.61
C PRO A 405 -20.27 13.31 7.96
N ILE A 406 -19.77 12.42 8.83
CA ILE A 406 -20.58 11.30 9.34
C ILE A 406 -21.42 11.78 10.53
N PRO A 407 -22.75 11.56 10.54
CA PRO A 407 -23.61 12.03 11.61
C PRO A 407 -23.26 11.40 12.96
N SER A 408 -23.36 12.19 14.03
CA SER A 408 -23.18 11.75 15.41
C SER A 408 -24.50 11.56 16.18
N SER A 409 -25.59 12.13 15.68
CA SER A 409 -26.91 12.18 16.33
C SER A 409 -27.92 11.18 15.76
N CYS A 410 -27.61 10.56 14.62
CA CYS A 410 -28.45 9.55 13.98
C CYS A 410 -27.62 8.42 13.37
N ALA A 411 -28.31 7.38 12.88
CA ALA A 411 -27.67 6.27 12.18
C ALA A 411 -26.98 6.77 10.89
N PRO A 412 -25.72 6.37 10.63
CA PRO A 412 -25.04 6.70 9.38
C PRO A 412 -25.61 5.90 8.21
N ASP A 413 -25.26 6.29 6.99
CA ASP A 413 -25.57 5.51 5.81
C ASP A 413 -24.66 4.29 5.67
N VAL A 414 -25.15 3.27 4.96
CA VAL A 414 -24.37 2.08 4.59
C VAL A 414 -23.52 2.38 3.35
N GLY A 415 -22.28 1.88 3.33
CA GLY A 415 -21.32 2.11 2.26
C GLY A 415 -20.44 3.35 2.46
N ALA A 416 -19.74 3.73 1.40
CA ALA A 416 -18.69 4.75 1.42
C ALA A 416 -19.17 6.19 1.18
N HIS A 417 -20.47 6.39 0.93
CA HIS A 417 -21.09 7.70 0.74
C HIS A 417 -22.14 7.97 1.82
N GLN A 418 -22.06 9.15 2.44
CA GLN A 418 -23.05 9.69 3.36
C GLN A 418 -23.87 10.74 2.62
N LEU A 419 -25.18 10.47 2.44
CA LEU A 419 -26.17 11.39 1.89
C LEU A 419 -27.14 11.89 2.96
N SER A 420 -27.56 11.04 3.90
CA SER A 420 -28.51 11.43 4.93
C SER A 420 -27.91 12.50 5.83
N THR A 421 -28.70 13.52 6.13
CA THR A 421 -28.37 14.56 7.12
C THR A 421 -29.27 14.41 8.33
N CYS A 422 -28.69 14.49 9.52
CA CYS A 422 -29.36 14.99 10.70
C CYS A 422 -28.82 16.40 11.01
#